data_AF-W1X9J3-F1
#
_entry.id   AF-W1X9J3-F1
#
_cell.length_a   1.000
_cell.length_b   1.000
_cell.length_c   1.000
_cell.angle_alpha   90.00
_cell.angle_beta   90.00
_cell.angle_gamma   90.00
#
_symmetry.space_group_name_H-M   'P 1'
#
loop_
_entity.id
_entity.type
_entity.pdbx_description
1 polymer ?
#
loop_
_entity_poly.entity_id
_entity_poly.type
_entity_poly.pdbx_seq_one_letter_code
_entity_poly.pdbx_strand_id
1 'polypeptide(L)' 'CMVGDGINDAPAMKTADVSIAMGTIGSDIAIETADIALMSDDLSKIPYIKRLSDATIKTIKFSIALSMV' A
#
# COMPACT_ATOMS: atom_id res chain seq x y z
N CYS A 1 -1.89 5.05 -6.54
CA CYS A 1 -1.56 3.73 -5.98
C CYS A 1 -1.49 2.73 -7.12
N MET A 2 -0.46 1.88 -7.14
CA MET A 2 -0.27 0.81 -8.11
C MET A 2 -0.44 -0.54 -7.41
N VAL A 3 -1.06 -1.52 -8.09
CA VAL A 3 -1.12 -2.91 -7.63
C VAL A 3 -0.46 -3.76 -8.71
N GLY A 4 0.47 -4.63 -8.32
CA GLY A 4 1.17 -5.51 -9.26
C GLY A 4 1.46 -6.86 -8.63
N ASP A 5 1.72 -7.85 -9.48
CA ASP A 5 2.07 -9.21 -9.10
C ASP A 5 3.44 -9.63 -9.66
N GLY A 6 4.03 -8.85 -10.59
CA GLY A 6 5.19 -9.30 -11.35
C GLY A 6 6.36 -8.32 -11.47
N ILE A 7 7.48 -8.86 -11.97
CA ILE A 7 8.69 -8.11 -12.38
C ILE A 7 8.40 -7.03 -13.42
N ASN A 8 7.39 -7.24 -14.27
CA ASN A 8 7.00 -6.29 -15.32
C ASN A 8 6.31 -5.04 -14.75
N ASP A 9 5.68 -5.16 -13.57
CA ASP A 9 5.02 -4.03 -12.90
C ASP A 9 5.97 -3.27 -11.96
N ALA A 10 7.09 -3.88 -11.58
CA ALA A 10 8.09 -3.28 -10.69
C ALA A 10 8.56 -1.86 -11.11
N PRO A 11 8.78 -1.54 -12.40
CA PRO A 11 9.14 -0.19 -12.82
C PRO A 11 8.03 0.83 -12.53
N ALA A 12 6.77 0.46 -12.79
CA ALA A 12 5.62 1.31 -12.54
C ALA A 12 5.31 1.43 -11.04
N MET A 13 5.54 0.36 -10.26
CA MET A 13 5.42 0.36 -8.81
C MET A 13 6.41 1.31 -8.14
N LYS A 14 7.66 1.39 -8.60
CA LYS A 14 8.64 2.37 -8.09
C LYS A 14 8.26 3.83 -8.32
N THR A 15 7.51 4.12 -9.37
CA THR A 15 7.07 5.48 -9.69
C THR A 15 5.77 5.88 -9.01
N ALA A 16 5.06 4.92 -8.41
CA ALA A 16 3.78 5.18 -7.75
C ALA A 16 4.01 5.67 -6.31
N ASP A 17 3.18 6.61 -5.84
CA ASP A 17 3.27 7.11 -4.46
C ASP A 17 2.97 6.04 -3.39
N VAL A 18 2.24 4.99 -3.79
CA VAL A 18 1.92 3.84 -2.96
C VAL A 18 1.83 2.62 -3.87
N SER A 19 2.61 1.59 -3.61
CA SER A 19 2.65 0.35 -4.39
C SER A 19 2.24 -0.86 -3.53
N ILE A 20 1.43 -1.75 -4.11
CA ILE A 20 0.91 -2.95 -3.45
C ILE A 20 1.28 -4.19 -4.27
N ALA A 21 2.04 -5.11 -3.67
CA ALA A 21 2.33 -6.41 -4.27
C ALA A 21 1.31 -7.46 -3.81
N MET A 22 0.82 -8.28 -4.73
CA MET A 22 0.09 -9.50 -4.39
C MET A 22 1.08 -10.61 -4.07
N GLY A 23 1.00 -11.21 -2.89
CA GLY A 23 2.06 -12.06 -2.32
C GLY A 23 1.88 -13.56 -2.53
N THR A 24 0.74 -14.02 -3.05
CA THR A 24 0.52 -15.45 -3.39
C THR A 24 0.88 -15.78 -4.83
N ILE A 25 0.67 -14.84 -5.76
CA ILE A 25 1.10 -14.92 -7.17
C ILE A 25 2.30 -14.00 -7.47
N GLY A 26 2.69 -13.19 -6.49
CA GLY A 26 3.80 -12.24 -6.55
C GLY A 26 5.16 -12.84 -6.82
N SER A 27 5.89 -12.32 -7.80
CA SER A 27 7.35 -12.53 -7.86
C SER A 27 8.02 -11.90 -6.63
N ASP A 28 9.03 -12.54 -6.05
CA ASP A 28 9.82 -12.01 -4.91
C ASP A 28 10.25 -10.55 -5.14
N ILE A 29 10.59 -10.21 -6.39
CA ILE A 29 10.99 -8.86 -6.80
C ILE A 29 9.84 -7.84 -6.66
N ALA A 30 8.59 -8.24 -6.93
CA ALA A 30 7.43 -7.38 -6.77
C ALA A 30 7.17 -7.10 -5.28
N ILE A 31 7.31 -8.12 -4.42
CA ILE A 31 7.18 -7.98 -2.96
C ILE A 31 8.27 -7.06 -2.40
N GLU A 32 9.51 -7.21 -2.86
CA GLU A 32 10.66 -6.40 -2.41
C GLU A 32 10.55 -4.93 -2.86
N THR A 33 9.88 -4.68 -3.99
CA THR A 33 9.69 -3.32 -4.54
C THR A 33 8.45 -2.62 -3.98
N ALA A 34 7.49 -3.37 -3.42
CA ALA A 34 6.22 -2.81 -2.97
C ALA A 34 6.30 -2.21 -1.56
N ASP A 35 5.54 -1.13 -1.33
CA ASP A 35 5.33 -0.57 0.00
C ASP A 35 4.45 -1.45 0.89
N ILE A 36 3.53 -2.21 0.26
CA ILE A 36 2.57 -3.07 0.95
C ILE A 36 2.51 -4.44 0.25
N ALA A 37 2.79 -5.51 0.99
CA ALA A 37 2.64 -6.88 0.51
C ALA A 37 1.34 -7.52 1.01
N LEU A 38 0.45 -7.91 0.10
CA LEU A 38 -0.75 -8.69 0.39
C LEU A 38 -0.39 -10.16 0.46
N MET A 39 -0.35 -10.76 1.66
CA MET A 39 -0.06 -12.20 1.80
C MET A 39 -1.18 -13.14 1.29
N SER A 40 -2.23 -12.58 0.68
CA SER A 40 -3.34 -13.33 0.11
C SER A 40 -3.81 -12.60 -1.15
N ASP A 41 -4.21 -13.33 -2.19
CA ASP A 41 -4.72 -12.81 -3.46
C ASP A 41 -6.10 -12.12 -3.38
N ASP A 42 -6.50 -11.72 -2.18
CA ASP A 42 -7.79 -11.08 -1.96
C ASP A 42 -7.67 -9.56 -2.15
N LEU A 43 -7.94 -9.09 -3.36
CA LEU A 43 -8.05 -7.66 -3.69
C LEU A 43 -9.13 -6.95 -2.87
N SER A 44 -10.06 -7.67 -2.24
CA SER A 44 -11.07 -7.10 -1.33
C SER A 44 -10.44 -6.44 -0.10
N LYS A 45 -9.14 -6.67 0.16
CA LYS A 45 -8.37 -5.98 1.19
C LYS A 45 -7.87 -4.59 0.77
N ILE A 46 -7.85 -4.25 -0.52
CA ILE A 46 -7.42 -2.93 -0.99
C ILE A 46 -8.33 -1.81 -0.43
N PRO A 47 -9.67 -1.91 -0.49
CA PRO A 47 -10.56 -0.93 0.16
C PRO A 47 -10.35 -0.83 1.68
N TYR A 48 -10.03 -1.94 2.35
CA TYR A 48 -9.74 -1.97 3.78
C TYR A 48 -8.47 -1.16 4.09
N ILE A 49 -7.38 -1.39 3.35
CA ILE A 49 -6.11 -0.67 3.49
C ILE A 49 -6.33 0.83 3.25
N LYS A 50 -7.11 1.21 2.23
CA LYS A 50 -7.45 2.62 1.99
C LYS A 50 -8.17 3.24 3.19
N ARG A 51 -9.20 2.58 3.73
CA ARG A 51 -9.96 3.09 4.90
C ARG A 51 -9.07 3.22 6.14
N LEU A 52 -8.17 2.26 6.35
CA LEU A 52 -7.21 2.32 7.45
C LEU A 52 -6.25 3.51 7.29
N SER A 53 -5.74 3.74 6.08
CA SER A 53 -4.84 4.87 5.79
C SER A 53 -5.54 6.22 6.00
N ASP A 54 -6.79 6.35 5.53
CA ASP A 54 -7.61 7.55 5.74
C ASP A 54 -7.85 7.81 7.25
N ALA A 55 -8.11 6.76 8.02
CA ALA A 55 -8.28 6.85 9.48
C ALA A 55 -6.98 7.24 10.18
N THR A 56 -5.84 6.68 9.78
CA THR A 56 -4.52 7.02 10.32
C THR A 56 -4.18 8.49 10.05
N ILE A 57 -4.40 8.99 8.83
CA ILE A 57 -4.18 10.40 8.50
C ILE A 57 -5.09 11.31 9.34
N LYS A 58 -6.34 10.90 9.58
CA LYS A 58 -7.26 11.66 10.44
C LYS A 58 -6.73 11.74 11.88
N THR A 59 -6.21 10.63 12.41
CA THR A 59 -5.59 10.59 13.74
C THR A 59 -4.34 11.46 13.80
N ILE A 60 -3.45 11.40 12.79
CA ILE A 60 -2.24 12.23 12.71
C ILE A 60 -2.61 13.73 12.69
N LYS A 61 -3.57 14.12 11.84
CA LYS A 61 -4.05 15.51 11.78
C LYS A 61 -4.63 15.97 13.10
N PHE A 62 -5.38 15.10 13.78
CA PHE A 62 -5.92 15.40 15.10
C PHE A 62 -4.82 15.58 16.14
N SER A 63 -3.84 14.67 16.20
CA SER A 63 -2.70 14.78 17.12
C SER A 63 -1.89 16.06 16.89
N ILE A 64 -1.59 16.39 15.62
CA ILE A 64 -0.86 17.63 15.28
C ILE A 64 -1.68 18.87 15.65
N ALA A 65 -2.99 18.88 15.34
CA ALA A 65 -3.85 20.00 15.71
C ALA A 65 -3.93 20.19 17.22
N LEU A 66 -4.00 19.09 17.98
CA LEU A 66 -4.02 19.13 19.44
C LEU A 66 -2.67 19.56 20.04
N SER A 67 -1.54 19.27 19.39
CA SER A 67 -0.23 19.77 19.79
C SER A 67 0.04 21.22 19.40
N MET A 68 -0.72 21.78 18.46
CA MET A 68 -0.60 23.19 18.04
C MET A 68 -1.46 24.15 18.89
N VAL A 69 -2.28 23.61 19.79
CA VAL A 69 -3.10 24.35 20.77
C VAL A 69 -2.44 24.27 22.13
#